data_AF-A0AAW3PIW0-F1
#
_entry.id   AF-A0AAW3PIW0-F1
#
_cell.length_a   1.000
_cell.length_b   1.000
_cell.length_c   1.000
_cell.angle_alpha   90.00
_cell.angle_beta   90.00
_cell.angle_gamma   90.00
#
_symmetry.space_group_name_H-M   'P 1'
#
loop_
_entity.id
_entity.type
_entity.pdbx_description
1 polymer ?
#
loop_
_entity_poly.entity_id
_entity_poly.type
_entity_poly.pdbx_seq_one_letter_code
_entity_poly.pdbx_strand_id
1 'polypeptide(L)'
;MNALSTLTVRGHERLILPGAMVLGGVFALLFPFGTFYFYLLFLALAAAERKPDRFLVLVACISAVVVLGPLIALKLQIQDGGNDKLQYLDFMYKMQSLGILQYMIRQPEIVSFSVLHGAASLVGITDTAFLLIFVAFFSWLLVVIWREQYQAIPLFLVLLLSSSSFFGTYGNVMRQSMAFPLLFLAVFSASKRKAGLAVVLAGLTHIPSLIVTAPFLLYRFFGRIVIWCSLALTGITVLASKLAPGLFATFGSDDSYLGSKINLYTTWDAYSVAGVAAVAFVIFVVSNALWRRREKSLQIGSWSSYRGMHHCLIVLNFSALALVATYDLAKVFERIYIYFFVIALMYLSLCMVHVRRGPTKALIVLVVLAYGIYGFTKNLSIQALLYAGDPIAFLTASLFEMYSHFM
;
A
#
# COMPACT_ATOMS: atom_id res chain seq x y z
N MET A 1 -54.12 -27.48 1.89
CA MET A 1 -53.69 -26.21 2.52
C MET A 1 -52.17 -25.95 2.51
N ASN A 2 -51.30 -26.92 2.20
CA ASN A 2 -49.82 -26.72 2.21
C ASN A 2 -49.20 -26.11 0.92
N ALA A 3 -49.98 -25.91 -0.15
CA ALA A 3 -49.48 -25.32 -1.40
C ALA A 3 -49.59 -23.78 -1.45
N LEU A 4 -50.45 -23.19 -0.61
CA LEU A 4 -50.66 -21.73 -0.55
C LEU A 4 -49.59 -21.03 0.29
N SER A 5 -49.06 -21.68 1.34
CA SER A 5 -48.01 -21.09 2.19
C SER A 5 -46.63 -21.03 1.51
N THR A 6 -46.32 -21.97 0.61
CA THR A 6 -45.05 -21.99 -0.14
C THR A 6 -45.05 -20.99 -1.31
N LEU A 7 -46.22 -20.67 -1.86
CA LEU A 7 -46.40 -19.62 -2.88
C LEU A 7 -46.34 -18.20 -2.29
N THR A 8 -46.89 -17.99 -1.09
CA THR A 8 -46.81 -16.68 -0.39
C THR A 8 -45.38 -16.37 0.07
N VAL A 9 -44.62 -17.37 0.54
CA VAL A 9 -43.20 -17.19 0.93
C VAL A 9 -42.33 -16.89 -0.30
N ARG A 10 -42.52 -17.59 -1.43
CA ARG A 10 -41.80 -17.29 -2.69
C ARG A 10 -42.17 -15.94 -3.31
N GLY A 11 -43.39 -15.45 -3.10
CA GLY A 11 -43.83 -14.13 -3.57
C GLY A 11 -43.19 -12.98 -2.78
N HIS A 12 -43.02 -13.15 -1.46
CA HIS A 12 -42.35 -12.16 -0.61
C HIS A 12 -40.83 -12.12 -0.83
N GLU A 13 -40.16 -13.26 -1.01
CA GLU A 13 -38.72 -13.31 -1.36
C GLU A 13 -38.42 -12.55 -2.67
N ARG A 14 -39.34 -12.57 -3.64
CA ARG A 14 -39.21 -11.85 -4.91
C ARG A 14 -39.36 -10.32 -4.80
N LEU A 15 -39.96 -9.80 -3.73
CA LEU A 15 -40.12 -8.35 -3.50
C LEU A 15 -39.10 -7.81 -2.47
N ILE A 16 -38.73 -8.64 -1.49
CA ILE A 16 -37.76 -8.28 -0.45
C ILE A 16 -36.36 -8.12 -1.04
N LEU A 17 -35.95 -8.99 -1.96
CA LEU A 17 -34.62 -8.94 -2.56
C LEU A 17 -34.40 -7.68 -3.43
N PRO A 18 -35.31 -7.30 -4.35
CA PRO A 18 -35.21 -6.03 -5.07
C PRO A 18 -35.27 -4.83 -4.14
N GLY A 19 -36.15 -4.85 -3.14
CA GLY A 19 -36.24 -3.78 -2.13
C GLY A 19 -34.93 -3.59 -1.36
N ALA A 20 -34.30 -4.68 -0.91
CA ALA A 20 -33.02 -4.65 -0.23
C ALA A 20 -31.87 -4.20 -1.14
N MET A 21 -31.89 -4.56 -2.43
CA MET A 21 -30.90 -4.10 -3.41
C MET A 21 -31.03 -2.59 -3.70
N VAL A 22 -32.26 -2.09 -3.84
CA VAL A 22 -32.52 -0.65 -4.04
C VAL A 22 -32.11 0.13 -2.80
N LEU A 23 -32.51 -0.31 -1.60
CA LEU A 23 -32.08 0.29 -0.35
C LEU A 23 -30.56 0.28 -0.20
N GLY A 24 -29.90 -0.85 -0.48
CA GLY A 24 -28.44 -0.94 -0.46
C GLY A 24 -27.77 0.01 -1.44
N GLY A 25 -28.32 0.17 -2.65
CA GLY A 25 -27.84 1.14 -3.63
C GLY A 25 -28.01 2.59 -3.18
N VAL A 26 -29.16 2.92 -2.60
CA VAL A 26 -29.42 4.25 -2.02
C VAL A 26 -28.46 4.54 -0.86
N PHE A 27 -28.24 3.58 0.04
CA PHE A 27 -27.25 3.69 1.11
C PHE A 27 -25.83 3.86 0.58
N ALA A 28 -25.47 3.17 -0.51
CA ALA A 28 -24.16 3.34 -1.16
C ALA A 28 -23.98 4.73 -1.78
N LEU A 29 -25.06 5.42 -2.17
CA LEU A 29 -24.99 6.77 -2.72
C LEU A 29 -24.99 7.85 -1.63
N LEU A 30 -25.78 7.66 -0.56
CA LEU A 30 -25.91 8.62 0.53
C LEU A 30 -24.79 8.49 1.57
N PHE A 31 -24.35 7.25 1.85
CA PHE A 31 -23.29 6.93 2.80
C PHE A 31 -22.26 5.99 2.15
N PRO A 32 -21.60 6.43 1.07
CA PRO A 32 -20.68 5.62 0.27
C PRO A 32 -19.56 5.01 1.12
N PHE A 33 -18.98 5.80 2.02
CA PHE A 33 -17.90 5.32 2.87
C PHE A 33 -18.35 4.22 3.83
N GLY A 34 -19.40 4.48 4.62
CA GLY A 34 -19.93 3.52 5.57
C GLY A 34 -20.30 2.20 4.87
N THR A 35 -21.03 2.30 3.76
CA THR A 35 -21.44 1.14 2.96
C THR A 35 -20.24 0.34 2.45
N PHE A 36 -19.23 1.02 1.88
CA PHE A 36 -17.99 0.38 1.44
C PHE A 36 -17.26 -0.33 2.58
N TYR A 37 -17.08 0.34 3.72
CA TYR A 37 -16.31 -0.21 4.82
C TYR A 37 -17.02 -1.39 5.48
N PHE A 38 -18.33 -1.30 5.73
CA PHE A 38 -19.13 -2.42 6.23
C PHE A 38 -19.11 -3.61 5.27
N TYR A 39 -19.26 -3.35 3.96
CA TYR A 39 -19.18 -4.39 2.94
C TYR A 39 -17.82 -5.09 2.95
N LEU A 40 -16.73 -4.33 3.09
CA LEU A 40 -15.38 -4.85 3.17
C LEU A 40 -15.15 -5.74 4.42
N LEU A 41 -15.58 -5.27 5.59
CA LEU A 41 -15.51 -6.03 6.84
C LEU A 41 -16.32 -7.33 6.75
N PHE A 42 -17.52 -7.26 6.18
CA PHE A 42 -18.37 -8.43 5.95
C PHE A 42 -17.69 -9.45 5.03
N LEU A 43 -17.10 -9.01 3.92
CA LEU A 43 -16.38 -9.91 3.02
C LEU A 43 -15.17 -10.57 3.69
N ALA A 44 -14.41 -9.81 4.48
CA ALA A 44 -13.28 -10.34 5.23
C ALA A 44 -13.74 -11.38 6.28
N LEU A 45 -14.84 -11.13 7.00
CA LEU A 45 -15.43 -12.09 7.95
C LEU A 45 -15.94 -13.34 7.25
N ALA A 46 -16.73 -13.17 6.18
CA ALA A 46 -17.28 -14.27 5.40
C ALA A 46 -16.18 -15.16 4.79
N ALA A 47 -14.99 -14.59 4.51
CA ALA A 47 -13.82 -15.33 4.03
C ALA A 47 -13.23 -16.32 5.08
N ALA A 48 -13.65 -16.23 6.35
CA ALA A 48 -13.29 -17.19 7.39
C ALA A 48 -13.99 -18.55 7.19
N GLU A 49 -15.25 -18.54 6.73
CA GLU A 49 -16.06 -19.75 6.57
C GLU A 49 -16.08 -20.26 5.13
N ARG A 50 -16.11 -19.36 4.15
CA ARG A 50 -16.22 -19.70 2.74
C ARG A 50 -15.20 -18.95 1.89
N LYS A 51 -14.98 -19.44 0.68
CA LYS A 51 -14.19 -18.69 -0.31
C LYS A 51 -15.01 -17.47 -0.72
N PRO A 52 -14.44 -16.24 -0.69
CA PRO A 52 -15.17 -15.08 -1.15
C PRO A 52 -15.47 -15.23 -2.65
N ASP A 53 -16.69 -14.85 -3.02
CA ASP A 53 -17.10 -14.81 -4.41
C ASP A 53 -16.27 -13.77 -5.18
N ARG A 54 -15.92 -14.08 -6.43
CA ARG A 54 -15.07 -13.19 -7.23
C ARG A 54 -15.79 -11.87 -7.49
N PHE A 55 -17.01 -11.90 -7.99
CA PHE A 55 -17.75 -10.69 -8.32
C PHE A 55 -17.86 -9.76 -7.11
N LEU A 56 -18.14 -10.32 -5.92
CA LEU A 56 -18.18 -9.53 -4.69
C LEU A 56 -16.86 -8.82 -4.35
N VAL A 57 -15.72 -9.51 -4.51
CA VAL A 57 -14.40 -8.87 -4.31
C VAL A 57 -14.13 -7.80 -5.39
N LEU A 58 -14.60 -8.00 -6.62
CA LEU A 58 -14.43 -7.00 -7.69
C LEU A 58 -15.19 -5.72 -7.34
N VAL A 59 -16.44 -5.86 -6.89
CA VAL A 59 -17.24 -4.73 -6.39
C VAL A 59 -16.53 -4.01 -5.25
N ALA A 60 -15.91 -4.74 -4.33
CA ALA A 60 -15.12 -4.14 -3.24
C ALA A 60 -13.89 -3.37 -3.77
N CYS A 61 -13.22 -3.88 -4.80
CA CYS A 61 -12.08 -3.20 -5.42
C CYS A 61 -12.50 -1.88 -6.09
N ILE A 62 -13.58 -1.92 -6.89
CA ILE A 62 -14.12 -0.72 -7.55
C ILE A 62 -14.57 0.29 -6.50
N SER A 63 -15.31 -0.16 -5.48
CA SER A 63 -15.77 0.69 -4.38
C SER A 63 -14.60 1.32 -3.63
N ALA A 64 -13.52 0.57 -3.38
CA ALA A 64 -12.32 1.12 -2.73
C ALA A 64 -11.70 2.26 -3.54
N VAL A 65 -11.61 2.13 -4.86
CA VAL A 65 -11.06 3.17 -5.74
C VAL A 65 -11.95 4.42 -5.74
N VAL A 66 -13.26 4.23 -5.89
CA VAL A 66 -14.24 5.32 -5.98
C VAL A 66 -14.38 6.08 -4.65
N VAL A 67 -14.47 5.36 -3.53
CA VAL A 67 -14.70 5.97 -2.22
C VAL A 67 -13.43 6.62 -1.67
N LEU A 68 -12.27 5.98 -1.82
CA LEU A 68 -11.02 6.49 -1.24
C LEU A 68 -10.35 7.56 -2.11
N GLY A 69 -10.66 7.63 -3.40
CA GLY A 69 -10.06 8.59 -4.33
C GLY A 69 -10.22 10.05 -3.86
N PRO A 70 -11.46 10.54 -3.66
CA PRO A 70 -11.70 11.91 -3.19
C PRO A 70 -11.02 12.23 -1.86
N LEU A 71 -11.04 11.31 -0.90
CA LEU A 71 -10.41 11.46 0.41
C LEU A 71 -8.92 11.83 0.29
N ILE A 72 -8.21 11.15 -0.61
CA ILE A 72 -6.78 11.33 -0.84
C ILE A 72 -6.52 12.55 -1.74
N ALA A 73 -7.31 12.71 -2.81
CA ALA A 73 -7.10 13.74 -3.80
C ALA A 73 -7.37 15.15 -3.25
N LEU A 74 -8.42 15.33 -2.44
CA LEU A 74 -8.80 16.63 -1.83
C LEU A 74 -8.00 17.00 -0.58
N LYS A 75 -6.91 16.27 -0.29
CA LYS A 75 -6.06 16.60 0.85
C LYS A 75 -5.54 18.04 0.77
N LEU A 76 -5.53 18.77 1.88
CA LEU A 76 -4.99 20.14 1.94
C LEU A 76 -3.53 20.21 1.49
N GLN A 77 -3.20 21.29 0.80
CA GLN A 77 -1.88 21.56 0.20
C GLN A 77 -0.96 22.26 1.21
N ILE A 78 -0.93 21.79 2.46
CA ILE A 78 -0.14 22.38 3.54
C ILE A 78 1.06 21.50 3.83
N GLN A 79 2.25 22.09 3.94
CA GLN A 79 3.49 21.37 4.28
C GLN A 79 3.54 21.10 5.79
N ASP A 80 2.78 20.08 6.21
CA ASP A 80 2.72 19.60 7.59
C ASP A 80 2.83 18.07 7.62
N GLY A 81 3.50 17.53 8.65
CA GLY A 81 3.61 16.09 8.89
C GLY A 81 4.15 15.25 7.72
N GLY A 82 5.06 15.81 6.90
CA GLY A 82 5.64 15.11 5.74
C GLY A 82 4.72 15.01 4.52
N ASN A 83 3.72 15.90 4.41
CA ASN A 83 2.86 16.03 3.23
C ASN A 83 3.61 16.58 2.00
N ASP A 84 3.93 15.71 1.03
CA ASP A 84 4.63 16.12 -0.19
C ASP A 84 3.69 16.71 -1.27
N LYS A 85 2.37 16.88 -1.01
CA LYS A 85 1.42 17.35 -2.05
C LYS A 85 1.80 18.70 -2.66
N LEU A 86 2.16 19.67 -1.83
CA LEU A 86 2.60 21.00 -2.29
C LEU A 86 3.90 20.89 -3.11
N GLN A 87 4.81 20.00 -2.74
CA GLN A 87 6.01 19.72 -3.51
C GLN A 87 5.70 19.10 -4.88
N TYR A 88 4.71 18.18 -4.96
CA TYR A 88 4.30 17.60 -6.23
C TYR A 88 3.63 18.62 -7.16
N LEU A 89 2.84 19.55 -6.61
CA LEU A 89 2.30 20.68 -7.37
C LEU A 89 3.42 21.55 -7.94
N ASP A 90 4.40 21.92 -7.13
CA ASP A 90 5.57 22.68 -7.57
C ASP A 90 6.33 21.95 -8.70
N PHE A 91 6.49 20.63 -8.60
CA PHE A 91 7.07 19.85 -9.68
C PHE A 91 6.24 19.90 -10.96
N MET A 92 4.92 19.76 -10.87
CA MET A 92 4.03 19.86 -12.03
C MET A 92 4.14 21.24 -12.69
N TYR A 93 4.13 22.33 -11.90
CA TYR A 93 4.30 23.70 -12.39
C TYR A 93 5.63 23.89 -13.11
N LYS A 94 6.74 23.49 -12.48
CA LYS A 94 8.09 23.61 -13.06
C LYS A 94 8.24 22.79 -14.34
N MET A 95 7.70 21.57 -14.38
CA MET A 95 7.76 20.72 -15.58
C MET A 95 6.89 21.27 -16.72
N GLN A 96 5.76 21.93 -16.42
CA GLN A 96 4.96 22.61 -17.44
C GLN A 96 5.64 23.88 -17.98
N SER A 97 6.29 24.67 -17.14
CA SER A 97 6.90 25.95 -17.54
C SER A 97 8.28 25.81 -18.18
N LEU A 98 9.13 24.91 -17.68
CA LEU A 98 10.53 24.74 -18.14
C LEU A 98 10.70 23.56 -19.11
N GLY A 99 9.66 22.75 -19.28
CA GLY A 99 9.69 21.51 -20.05
C GLY A 99 10.27 20.33 -19.25
N ILE A 100 9.70 19.14 -19.47
CA ILE A 100 10.04 17.93 -18.72
C ILE A 100 11.52 17.50 -18.88
N LEU A 101 12.12 17.72 -20.05
CA LEU A 101 13.46 17.23 -20.37
C LEU A 101 14.54 17.82 -19.44
N GLN A 102 14.48 19.12 -19.16
CA GLN A 102 15.44 19.79 -18.28
C GLN A 102 15.37 19.23 -16.85
N TYR A 103 14.17 18.86 -16.43
CA TYR A 103 13.92 18.29 -15.11
C TYR A 103 14.41 16.84 -15.03
N MET A 104 14.17 16.04 -16.09
CA MET A 104 14.55 14.62 -16.14
C MET A 104 16.06 14.36 -16.22
N ILE A 105 16.83 15.27 -16.81
CA ILE A 105 18.30 15.15 -16.85
C ILE A 105 18.90 15.09 -15.43
N ARG A 106 18.25 15.73 -14.46
CA ARG A 106 18.73 15.83 -13.07
C ARG A 106 18.07 14.82 -12.13
N GLN A 107 17.01 14.13 -12.56
CA GLN A 107 16.16 13.32 -11.70
C GLN A 107 16.06 11.88 -12.21
N PRO A 108 16.61 10.90 -11.48
CA PRO A 108 16.61 9.49 -11.91
C PRO A 108 15.23 8.82 -11.82
N GLU A 109 14.25 9.44 -11.16
CA GLU A 109 12.90 8.89 -10.92
C GLU A 109 11.93 9.22 -12.07
N ILE A 110 12.41 8.97 -13.28
CA ILE A 110 11.83 9.33 -14.57
C ILE A 110 10.36 8.93 -14.68
N VAL A 111 9.98 7.73 -14.24
CA VAL A 111 8.61 7.22 -14.40
C VAL A 111 7.62 8.05 -13.58
N SER A 112 7.93 8.35 -12.32
CA SER A 112 7.02 9.11 -11.46
C SER A 112 6.85 10.55 -11.94
N PHE A 113 7.93 11.18 -12.41
CA PHE A 113 7.88 12.54 -12.95
C PHE A 113 7.15 12.61 -14.28
N SER A 114 7.33 11.62 -15.17
CA SER A 114 6.52 11.51 -16.39
C SER A 114 5.03 11.36 -16.10
N VAL A 115 4.67 10.58 -15.08
CA VAL A 115 3.27 10.41 -14.66
C VAL A 115 2.70 11.71 -14.11
N LEU A 116 3.43 12.41 -13.25
CA LEU A 116 3.02 13.71 -12.71
C LEU A 116 2.82 14.74 -13.84
N HIS A 117 3.77 14.84 -14.76
CA HIS A 117 3.66 15.72 -15.92
C HIS A 117 2.49 15.33 -16.82
N GLY A 118 2.34 14.04 -17.14
CA GLY A 118 1.24 13.54 -17.97
C GLY A 118 -0.13 13.84 -17.36
N ALA A 119 -0.31 13.60 -16.06
CA ALA A 119 -1.55 13.93 -15.36
C ALA A 119 -1.83 15.43 -15.39
N ALA A 120 -0.83 16.26 -15.07
CA ALA A 120 -0.95 17.71 -15.13
C ALA A 120 -1.31 18.23 -16.53
N SER A 121 -0.74 17.64 -17.58
CA SER A 121 -1.03 18.02 -18.97
C SER A 121 -2.42 17.58 -19.44
N LEU A 122 -2.99 16.52 -18.85
CA LEU A 122 -4.32 16.01 -19.23
C LEU A 122 -5.47 16.74 -18.53
N VAL A 123 -5.33 17.04 -17.23
CA VAL A 123 -6.43 17.57 -16.39
C VAL A 123 -6.07 18.85 -15.64
N GLY A 124 -4.92 19.44 -15.94
CA GLY A 124 -4.40 20.63 -15.27
C GLY A 124 -3.66 20.31 -13.96
N ILE A 125 -2.99 21.31 -13.40
CA ILE A 125 -2.30 21.22 -12.10
C ILE A 125 -3.33 21.41 -10.98
N THR A 126 -4.17 20.40 -10.80
CA THR A 126 -5.36 20.43 -9.92
C THR A 126 -5.46 19.15 -9.07
N ASP A 127 -6.40 19.11 -8.14
CA ASP A 127 -6.71 17.90 -7.36
C ASP A 127 -7.19 16.74 -8.25
N THR A 128 -7.75 17.03 -9.42
CA THR A 128 -8.12 16.04 -10.44
C THR A 128 -6.92 15.26 -10.96
N ALA A 129 -5.74 15.87 -11.07
CA ALA A 129 -4.51 15.16 -11.46
C ALA A 129 -4.11 14.12 -10.41
N PHE A 130 -4.23 14.48 -9.13
CA PHE A 130 -3.97 13.57 -8.01
C PHE A 130 -4.99 12.43 -7.95
N LEU A 131 -6.26 12.72 -8.21
CA LEU A 131 -7.31 11.70 -8.32
C LEU A 131 -7.01 10.71 -9.44
N LEU A 132 -6.64 11.20 -10.63
CA LEU A 132 -6.31 10.37 -11.79
C LEU A 132 -5.13 9.43 -11.49
N ILE A 133 -4.07 9.95 -10.88
CA ILE A 133 -2.89 9.16 -10.49
C ILE A 133 -3.29 8.09 -9.47
N PHE A 134 -4.05 8.45 -8.44
CA PHE A 134 -4.53 7.49 -7.44
C PHE A 134 -5.34 6.37 -8.08
N VAL A 135 -6.34 6.73 -8.90
CA VAL A 135 -7.21 5.77 -9.59
C VAL A 135 -6.37 4.83 -10.45
N ALA A 136 -5.42 5.33 -11.22
CA ALA A 136 -4.59 4.51 -12.09
C ALA A 136 -3.71 3.52 -11.29
N PHE A 137 -2.91 4.00 -10.34
CA PHE A 137 -1.91 3.17 -9.66
C PHE A 137 -2.52 2.29 -8.57
N PHE A 138 -3.55 2.76 -7.85
CA PHE A 138 -4.23 1.93 -6.87
C PHE A 138 -5.05 0.83 -7.54
N SER A 139 -5.76 1.12 -8.64
CA SER A 139 -6.43 0.08 -9.44
C SER A 139 -5.42 -0.94 -9.97
N TRP A 140 -4.27 -0.48 -10.46
CA TRP A 140 -3.23 -1.37 -10.94
C TRP A 140 -2.71 -2.29 -9.83
N LEU A 141 -2.49 -1.76 -8.62
CA LEU A 141 -2.11 -2.57 -7.45
C LEU A 141 -3.16 -3.65 -7.17
N LEU A 142 -4.43 -3.28 -7.12
CA LEU A 142 -5.53 -4.23 -6.89
C LEU A 142 -5.59 -5.31 -7.97
N VAL A 143 -5.39 -4.96 -9.24
CA VAL A 143 -5.34 -5.92 -10.36
C VAL A 143 -4.15 -6.88 -10.22
N VAL A 144 -2.98 -6.40 -9.80
CA VAL A 144 -1.80 -7.25 -9.57
C VAL A 144 -2.09 -8.28 -8.47
N ILE A 145 -2.66 -7.84 -7.35
CA ILE A 145 -3.02 -8.73 -6.23
C ILE A 145 -4.14 -9.69 -6.64
N TRP A 146 -5.13 -9.21 -7.40
CA TRP A 146 -6.25 -9.99 -7.89
C TRP A 146 -5.80 -11.19 -8.72
N ARG A 147 -4.88 -10.94 -9.66
CA ARG A 147 -4.33 -11.95 -10.56
C ARG A 147 -3.59 -13.05 -9.80
N GLU A 148 -2.92 -12.70 -8.71
CA GLU A 148 -2.21 -13.67 -7.87
C GLU A 148 -3.17 -14.40 -6.92
N GLN A 149 -3.86 -13.66 -6.05
CA GLN A 149 -4.71 -14.23 -5.00
C GLN A 149 -5.81 -13.25 -4.57
N TYR A 150 -6.84 -13.06 -5.41
CA TYR A 150 -7.97 -12.16 -5.13
C TYR A 150 -8.61 -12.32 -3.73
N GLN A 151 -8.58 -13.54 -3.16
CA GLN A 151 -9.14 -13.83 -1.83
C GLN A 151 -8.43 -13.09 -0.69
N ALA A 152 -7.20 -12.62 -0.90
CA ALA A 152 -6.45 -11.85 0.08
C ALA A 152 -6.87 -10.38 0.12
N ILE A 153 -7.50 -9.86 -0.94
CA ILE A 153 -7.79 -8.43 -1.10
C ILE A 153 -8.66 -7.86 0.03
N PRO A 154 -9.78 -8.49 0.46
CA PRO A 154 -10.62 -7.90 1.48
C PRO A 154 -9.85 -7.64 2.78
N LEU A 155 -9.11 -8.64 3.25
CA LEU A 155 -8.31 -8.53 4.47
C LEU A 155 -7.13 -7.55 4.29
N PHE A 156 -6.49 -7.58 3.12
CA PHE A 156 -5.42 -6.64 2.80
C PHE A 156 -5.91 -5.19 2.87
N LEU A 157 -7.08 -4.89 2.30
CA LEU A 157 -7.69 -3.56 2.35
C LEU A 157 -8.09 -3.17 3.78
N VAL A 158 -8.68 -4.07 4.57
CA VAL A 158 -8.99 -3.78 5.99
C VAL A 158 -7.71 -3.40 6.75
N LEU A 159 -6.67 -4.22 6.62
CA LEU A 159 -5.39 -3.98 7.29
C LEU A 159 -4.72 -2.69 6.80
N LEU A 160 -4.75 -2.45 5.49
CA LEU A 160 -4.15 -1.27 4.87
C LEU A 160 -4.86 -0.01 5.37
N LEU A 161 -6.20 0.05 5.29
CA LEU A 161 -7.00 1.18 5.79
C LEU A 161 -6.90 1.39 7.30
N SER A 162 -6.68 0.31 8.06
CA SER A 162 -6.48 0.39 9.51
C SER A 162 -5.11 0.93 9.92
N SER A 163 -4.20 1.08 8.96
CA SER A 163 -2.84 1.55 9.21
C SER A 163 -2.68 3.02 8.87
N SER A 164 -1.88 3.74 9.67
CA SER A 164 -1.43 5.09 9.33
C SER A 164 -0.66 5.09 8.00
N SER A 165 -0.08 3.94 7.62
CA SER A 165 0.65 3.76 6.36
C SER A 165 -0.22 4.00 5.13
N PHE A 166 -1.52 3.70 5.12
CA PHE A 166 -2.35 4.00 3.94
C PHE A 166 -2.48 5.50 3.73
N PHE A 167 -2.95 6.22 4.76
CA PHE A 167 -3.15 7.67 4.71
C PHE A 167 -1.83 8.42 4.53
N GLY A 168 -0.77 7.97 5.21
CA GLY A 168 0.59 8.50 5.01
C GLY A 168 1.13 8.24 3.61
N THR A 169 0.98 7.03 3.05
CA THR A 169 1.62 6.72 1.75
C THR A 169 0.85 7.30 0.58
N TYR A 170 -0.47 7.09 0.53
CA TYR A 170 -1.29 7.58 -0.58
C TYR A 170 -1.61 9.07 -0.42
N GLY A 171 -1.72 9.57 0.81
CA GLY A 171 -1.98 10.98 1.10
C GLY A 171 -0.73 11.85 1.22
N ASN A 172 0.43 11.32 1.59
CA ASN A 172 1.65 12.14 1.82
C ASN A 172 2.79 11.80 0.86
N VAL A 173 2.89 10.57 0.34
CA VAL A 173 4.05 10.09 -0.44
C VAL A 173 3.63 9.43 -1.75
N MET A 174 2.93 10.19 -2.60
CA MET A 174 2.27 9.65 -3.79
C MET A 174 3.21 8.89 -4.74
N ARG A 175 4.45 9.34 -4.93
CA ARG A 175 5.40 8.62 -5.81
C ARG A 175 5.77 7.23 -5.28
N GLN A 176 5.84 7.06 -3.97
CA GLN A 176 6.03 5.75 -3.36
C GLN A 176 4.83 4.84 -3.63
N SER A 177 3.62 5.40 -3.59
CA SER A 177 2.40 4.65 -3.93
C SER A 177 2.38 4.15 -5.38
N MET A 178 2.93 4.94 -6.32
CA MET A 178 3.08 4.55 -7.73
C MET A 178 4.00 3.33 -7.93
N ALA A 179 4.97 3.13 -7.03
CA ALA A 179 5.93 2.02 -7.12
C ALA A 179 5.36 0.68 -6.60
N PHE A 180 4.31 0.68 -5.78
CA PHE A 180 3.72 -0.56 -5.24
C PHE A 180 3.23 -1.56 -6.29
N PRO A 181 2.44 -1.20 -7.32
CA PRO A 181 2.01 -2.17 -8.32
C PRO A 181 3.20 -2.85 -9.01
N LEU A 182 4.26 -2.08 -9.30
CA LEU A 182 5.49 -2.59 -9.91
C LEU A 182 6.26 -3.51 -8.96
N LEU A 183 6.36 -3.14 -7.68
CA LEU A 183 6.96 -3.98 -6.64
C LEU A 183 6.24 -5.32 -6.54
N PHE A 184 4.90 -5.33 -6.40
CA PHE A 184 4.15 -6.58 -6.30
C PHE A 184 4.16 -7.39 -7.59
N LEU A 185 4.22 -6.73 -8.76
CA LEU A 185 4.44 -7.41 -10.04
C LEU A 185 5.80 -8.13 -10.05
N ALA A 186 6.85 -7.52 -9.49
CA ALA A 186 8.16 -8.16 -9.35
C ALA A 186 8.13 -9.36 -8.41
N VAL A 187 7.48 -9.21 -7.26
CA VAL A 187 7.35 -10.25 -6.21
C VAL A 187 6.57 -11.45 -6.74
N PHE A 188 5.44 -11.25 -7.39
CA PHE A 188 4.57 -12.33 -7.88
C PHE A 188 5.00 -12.90 -9.24
N SER A 189 5.90 -12.23 -9.96
CA SER A 189 6.37 -12.73 -11.26
C SER A 189 7.13 -14.07 -11.15
N ALA A 190 6.68 -15.07 -11.90
CA ALA A 190 7.38 -16.34 -12.10
C ALA A 190 8.74 -16.16 -12.81
N SER A 191 8.80 -15.24 -13.78
CA SER A 191 9.99 -15.02 -14.61
C SER A 191 10.95 -14.03 -13.96
N LYS A 192 12.23 -14.38 -13.91
CA LYS A 192 13.30 -13.49 -13.43
C LYS A 192 13.43 -12.23 -14.29
N ARG A 193 13.26 -12.35 -15.62
CA ARG A 193 13.33 -11.21 -16.56
C ARG A 193 12.18 -10.22 -16.32
N LYS A 194 10.94 -10.71 -16.22
CA LYS A 194 9.77 -9.85 -15.92
C LYS A 194 9.89 -9.20 -14.55
N ALA A 195 10.41 -9.94 -13.55
CA ALA A 195 10.69 -9.38 -12.24
C ALA A 195 11.75 -8.29 -12.29
N GLY A 196 12.84 -8.51 -13.04
CA GLY A 196 13.89 -7.51 -13.23
C GLY A 196 13.38 -6.22 -13.87
N LEU A 197 12.57 -6.32 -14.92
CA LEU A 197 11.93 -5.15 -15.54
C LEU A 197 11.05 -4.40 -14.52
N ALA A 198 10.24 -5.11 -13.76
CA ALA A 198 9.38 -4.50 -12.75
C ALA A 198 10.19 -3.84 -11.61
N VAL A 199 11.31 -4.42 -11.19
CA VAL A 199 12.24 -3.82 -10.22
C VAL A 199 12.86 -2.53 -10.76
N VAL A 200 13.33 -2.54 -12.01
CA VAL A 200 13.89 -1.34 -12.66
C VAL A 200 12.84 -0.25 -12.75
N LEU A 201 11.63 -0.57 -13.22
CA LEU A 201 10.53 0.40 -13.31
C LEU A 201 10.12 0.93 -11.93
N ALA A 202 10.07 0.07 -10.90
CA ALA A 202 9.80 0.51 -9.54
C ALA A 202 10.87 1.51 -9.06
N GLY A 203 12.15 1.23 -9.33
CA GLY A 203 13.26 2.12 -8.98
C GLY A 203 13.24 3.46 -9.73
N LEU A 204 12.91 3.42 -11.02
CA LEU A 204 12.68 4.63 -11.83
C LEU A 204 11.40 5.37 -11.42
N THR A 205 10.53 4.77 -10.60
CA THR A 205 9.38 5.45 -10.00
C THR A 205 9.75 6.05 -8.66
N HIS A 206 10.48 5.32 -7.83
CA HIS A 206 10.89 5.77 -6.50
C HIS A 206 12.14 5.02 -6.04
N ILE A 207 13.29 5.69 -6.00
CA ILE A 207 14.60 5.03 -5.76
C ILE A 207 14.61 4.13 -4.51
N PRO A 208 14.03 4.50 -3.36
CA PRO A 208 14.01 3.62 -2.18
C PRO A 208 13.39 2.23 -2.42
N SER A 209 12.58 2.03 -3.46
CA SER A 209 12.10 0.69 -3.82
C SER A 209 13.22 -0.25 -4.26
N LEU A 210 14.33 0.27 -4.82
CA LEU A 210 15.49 -0.54 -5.22
C LEU A 210 16.20 -1.12 -4.01
N ILE A 211 16.31 -0.36 -2.92
CA ILE A 211 16.93 -0.82 -1.67
C ILE A 211 16.21 -2.10 -1.18
N VAL A 212 14.88 -2.15 -1.35
CA VAL A 212 14.05 -3.28 -0.95
C VAL A 212 14.08 -4.42 -1.97
N THR A 213 13.93 -4.11 -3.25
CA THR A 213 13.64 -5.11 -4.29
C THR A 213 14.88 -5.64 -5.02
N ALA A 214 15.99 -4.90 -5.06
CA ALA A 214 17.21 -5.34 -5.72
C ALA A 214 17.84 -6.56 -5.01
N PRO A 215 17.97 -6.60 -3.66
CA PRO A 215 18.43 -7.79 -2.96
C PRO A 215 17.54 -9.02 -3.22
N PHE A 216 16.22 -8.83 -3.30
CA PHE A 216 15.29 -9.90 -3.69
C PHE A 216 15.56 -10.41 -5.11
N LEU A 217 15.76 -9.51 -6.09
CA LEU A 217 16.07 -9.92 -7.46
C LEU A 217 17.41 -10.67 -7.52
N LEU A 218 18.46 -10.15 -6.88
CA LEU A 218 19.75 -10.80 -6.78
C LEU A 218 19.62 -12.18 -6.15
N TYR A 219 18.84 -12.32 -5.07
CA TYR A 219 18.57 -13.61 -4.43
C TYR A 219 17.94 -14.61 -5.41
N ARG A 220 17.07 -14.17 -6.32
CA ARG A 220 16.51 -15.06 -7.37
C ARG A 220 17.55 -15.52 -8.38
N PHE A 221 18.64 -14.78 -8.59
CA PHE A 221 19.72 -15.16 -9.50
C PHE A 221 20.80 -16.01 -8.81
N PHE A 222 21.25 -15.58 -7.64
CA PHE A 222 22.43 -16.11 -6.95
C PHE A 222 22.11 -16.89 -5.66
N GLY A 223 20.83 -17.01 -5.30
CA GLY A 223 20.38 -17.78 -4.15
C GLY A 223 20.91 -17.25 -2.82
N ARG A 224 21.26 -18.18 -1.93
CA ARG A 224 21.61 -17.90 -0.52
C ARG A 224 22.86 -17.03 -0.34
N ILE A 225 23.74 -16.95 -1.34
CA ILE A 225 24.94 -16.08 -1.29
C ILE A 225 24.54 -14.63 -0.98
N VAL A 226 23.43 -14.18 -1.57
CA VAL A 226 22.94 -12.80 -1.41
C VAL A 226 22.50 -12.49 0.02
N ILE A 227 22.06 -13.50 0.78
CA ILE A 227 21.71 -13.31 2.20
C ILE A 227 22.97 -12.90 2.98
N TRP A 228 24.07 -13.62 2.79
CA TRP A 228 25.34 -13.33 3.44
C TRP A 228 25.92 -11.98 3.00
N CYS A 229 25.88 -11.68 1.70
CA CYS A 229 26.31 -10.37 1.20
C CYS A 229 25.46 -9.23 1.78
N SER A 230 24.14 -9.42 1.89
CA SER A 230 23.24 -8.39 2.44
C SER A 230 23.47 -8.18 3.93
N LEU A 231 23.73 -9.25 4.69
CA LEU A 231 24.12 -9.16 6.11
C LEU A 231 25.46 -8.45 6.29
N ALA A 232 26.46 -8.81 5.49
CA ALA A 232 27.77 -8.16 5.52
C ALA A 232 27.65 -6.67 5.17
N LEU A 233 26.91 -6.32 4.12
CA LEU A 233 26.67 -4.94 3.72
C LEU A 233 25.95 -4.16 4.83
N THR A 234 24.91 -4.75 5.44
CA THR A 234 24.21 -4.14 6.58
C THR A 234 25.16 -3.87 7.74
N GLY A 235 26.01 -4.84 8.09
CA GLY A 235 27.02 -4.68 9.14
C GLY A 235 28.03 -3.58 8.83
N ILE A 236 28.52 -3.52 7.59
CA ILE A 236 29.43 -2.46 7.12
C ILE A 236 28.75 -1.09 7.21
N THR A 237 27.48 -0.96 6.78
CA THR A 237 26.75 0.31 6.84
C THR A 237 26.55 0.79 8.28
N VAL A 238 26.15 -0.11 9.19
CA VAL A 238 25.98 0.22 10.62
C VAL A 238 27.32 0.60 11.27
N LEU A 239 28.40 -0.09 10.93
CA LEU A 239 29.74 0.27 11.43
C LEU A 239 30.19 1.62 10.88
N ALA A 240 29.96 1.87 9.59
CA ALA A 240 30.32 3.13 8.93
C ALA A 240 29.56 4.33 9.53
N SER A 241 28.24 4.22 9.79
CA SER A 241 27.48 5.33 10.39
C SER A 241 27.97 5.69 11.80
N LYS A 242 28.44 4.70 12.57
CA LYS A 242 28.96 4.92 13.93
C LYS A 242 30.39 5.43 13.96
N LEU A 243 31.25 4.92 13.08
CA LEU A 243 32.68 5.21 13.11
C LEU A 243 33.05 6.49 12.36
N ALA A 244 32.27 6.88 11.35
CA ALA A 244 32.55 8.09 10.58
C ALA A 244 31.24 8.74 10.08
N PRO A 245 30.52 9.45 10.97
CA PRO A 245 29.22 10.05 10.64
C PRO A 245 29.27 11.03 9.45
N GLY A 246 30.41 11.70 9.25
CA GLY A 246 30.64 12.63 8.13
C GLY A 246 31.04 11.98 6.80
N LEU A 247 31.35 10.68 6.79
CA LEU A 247 31.87 9.98 5.60
C LEU A 247 30.79 9.84 4.51
N PHE A 248 29.52 9.84 4.90
CA PHE A 248 28.42 9.91 3.94
C PHE A 248 28.27 11.30 3.32
N ALA A 249 28.54 12.38 4.07
CA ALA A 249 28.46 13.76 3.59
C ALA A 249 29.59 14.14 2.62
N THR A 250 30.70 13.40 2.60
CA THR A 250 31.84 13.64 1.69
C THR A 250 31.67 13.03 0.29
N PHE A 251 30.63 12.23 0.04
CA PHE A 251 30.36 11.64 -1.28
C PHE A 251 29.35 12.47 -2.07
N GLY A 252 29.84 13.51 -2.75
CA GLY A 252 29.10 14.31 -3.71
C GLY A 252 29.69 15.70 -3.87
N SER A 253 29.72 16.24 -5.09
CA SER A 253 29.85 17.70 -5.23
C SER A 253 28.57 18.35 -4.71
N ASP A 254 28.65 19.56 -4.16
CA ASP A 254 27.48 20.31 -3.65
C ASP A 254 26.38 20.47 -4.73
N ASP A 255 26.77 20.46 -6.01
CA ASP A 255 25.87 20.52 -7.18
C ASP A 255 25.31 19.16 -7.63
N SER A 256 25.72 18.05 -7.01
CA SER A 256 25.25 16.71 -7.38
C SER A 256 23.91 16.37 -6.72
N TYR A 257 23.03 15.70 -7.47
CA TYR A 257 21.76 15.19 -6.95
C TYR A 257 21.97 14.32 -5.70
N LEU A 258 23.03 13.51 -5.68
CA LEU A 258 23.35 12.64 -4.56
C LEU A 258 23.77 13.44 -3.32
N GLY A 259 24.64 14.44 -3.47
CA GLY A 259 25.08 15.32 -2.37
C GLY A 259 23.91 16.10 -1.76
N SER A 260 23.06 16.70 -2.60
CA SER A 260 21.84 17.39 -2.16
C SER A 260 20.88 16.47 -1.39
N LYS A 261 20.74 15.21 -1.81
CA LYS A 261 19.87 14.23 -1.13
C LYS A 261 20.45 13.73 0.19
N ILE A 262 21.75 13.47 0.24
CA ILE A 262 22.43 13.05 1.47
C ILE A 262 22.31 14.14 2.52
N ASN A 263 22.61 15.40 2.17
CA ASN A 263 22.50 16.53 3.09
C ASN A 263 21.06 16.69 3.61
N LEU A 264 20.06 16.55 2.74
CA LEU A 264 18.63 16.60 3.12
C LEU A 264 18.19 15.42 4.00
N TYR A 265 18.88 14.29 3.98
CA TYR A 265 18.56 13.13 4.82
C TYR A 265 19.30 13.12 6.15
N THR A 266 20.45 13.79 6.24
CA THR A 266 21.24 13.91 7.48
C THR A 266 20.82 15.10 8.34
N THR A 267 20.27 16.16 7.73
CA THR A 267 19.81 17.38 8.44
C THR A 267 18.33 17.37 8.82
N TRP A 268 17.59 16.31 8.44
CA TRP A 268 16.16 16.20 8.73
C TRP A 268 15.90 15.88 10.20
N ASP A 269 14.96 16.60 10.83
CA ASP A 269 14.63 16.45 12.25
C ASP A 269 14.46 14.98 12.66
N ALA A 270 15.24 14.60 13.68
CA ALA A 270 15.30 13.25 14.21
C ALA A 270 14.05 12.95 15.05
N TYR A 271 12.93 12.63 14.39
CA TYR A 271 11.85 11.93 15.05
C TYR A 271 12.39 10.61 15.63
N SER A 272 11.93 10.23 16.83
CA SER A 272 12.35 8.99 17.47
C SER A 272 11.92 7.76 16.64
N VAL A 273 12.86 7.22 15.87
CA VAL A 273 12.70 6.03 15.01
C VAL A 273 12.49 4.75 15.85
N ALA A 274 12.89 4.77 17.12
CA ALA A 274 12.90 3.60 18.00
C ALA A 274 11.54 2.91 18.12
N GLY A 275 10.44 3.67 18.23
CA GLY A 275 9.10 3.11 18.32
C GLY A 275 8.67 2.37 17.04
N VAL A 276 8.97 2.97 15.88
CA VAL A 276 8.67 2.38 14.57
C VAL A 276 9.53 1.14 14.32
N ALA A 277 10.80 1.18 14.72
CA ALA A 277 11.73 0.05 14.64
C ALA A 277 11.27 -1.13 15.53
N ALA A 278 10.77 -0.87 16.74
CA ALA A 278 10.23 -1.90 17.61
C ALA A 278 9.01 -2.60 16.98
N VAL A 279 8.09 -1.83 16.37
CA VAL A 279 6.95 -2.38 15.64
C VAL A 279 7.42 -3.21 14.44
N ALA A 280 8.38 -2.71 13.66
CA ALA A 280 8.94 -3.43 12.53
C ALA A 280 9.57 -4.77 12.96
N PHE A 281 10.30 -4.77 14.08
CA PHE A 281 10.88 -5.97 14.66
C PHE A 281 9.82 -7.01 15.06
N VAL A 282 8.74 -6.59 15.73
CA VAL A 282 7.63 -7.49 16.09
C VAL A 282 7.00 -8.09 14.84
N ILE A 283 6.72 -7.28 13.81
CA ILE A 283 6.16 -7.76 12.54
C ILE A 283 7.11 -8.77 11.87
N PHE A 284 8.42 -8.48 11.87
CA PHE A 284 9.44 -9.38 11.32
C PHE A 284 9.45 -10.72 12.05
N VAL A 285 9.47 -10.71 13.39
CA VAL A 285 9.47 -11.93 14.21
C VAL A 285 8.20 -12.74 13.99
N VAL A 286 7.03 -12.09 14.03
CA VAL A 286 5.73 -12.73 13.82
C VAL A 286 5.65 -13.35 12.43
N SER A 287 6.07 -12.63 11.39
CA SER A 287 6.01 -13.13 10.00
C SER A 287 6.89 -14.36 9.81
N ASN A 288 8.11 -14.36 10.34
CA ASN A 288 9.01 -15.51 10.27
C ASN A 288 8.53 -16.69 11.15
N ALA A 289 7.95 -16.42 12.31
CA ALA A 289 7.36 -17.45 13.17
C ALA A 289 6.16 -18.14 12.50
N LEU A 290 5.29 -17.35 11.86
CA LEU A 290 4.15 -17.85 11.08
C LEU A 290 4.62 -18.74 9.92
N TRP A 291 5.67 -18.32 9.20
CA TRP A 291 6.27 -19.13 8.15
C TRP A 291 6.76 -20.49 8.67
N ARG A 292 7.58 -20.50 9.74
CA ARG A 292 8.15 -21.74 10.30
C ARG A 292 7.09 -22.72 10.79
N ARG A 293 6.02 -22.23 11.44
CA ARG A 293 4.90 -23.08 11.88
C ARG A 293 4.17 -23.69 10.70
N ARG A 294 4.01 -22.91 9.64
CA ARG A 294 3.32 -23.33 8.43
C ARG A 294 4.11 -24.33 7.62
N GLU A 295 5.39 -24.08 7.38
CA GLU A 295 6.27 -25.00 6.64
C GLU A 295 6.19 -26.44 7.18
N LYS A 296 6.11 -26.59 8.51
CA LYS A 296 5.94 -27.89 9.19
C LYS A 296 4.55 -28.51 9.07
N SER A 297 3.51 -27.72 8.81
CA SER A 297 2.09 -28.13 8.83
C SER A 297 1.44 -28.20 7.44
N LEU A 298 2.13 -27.73 6.40
CA LEU A 298 1.52 -27.39 5.13
C LEU A 298 1.50 -28.58 4.14
N GLN A 299 0.33 -29.20 4.01
CA GLN A 299 -0.13 -29.80 2.75
C GLN A 299 -0.70 -28.67 1.87
N ILE A 300 0.15 -27.99 1.09
CA ILE A 300 -0.30 -26.91 0.20
C ILE A 300 -0.85 -27.47 -1.10
N GLY A 301 -2.11 -27.15 -1.41
CA GLY A 301 -2.79 -27.59 -2.62
C GLY A 301 -2.38 -26.88 -3.93
N SER A 302 -1.60 -25.80 -3.91
CA SER A 302 -1.14 -25.11 -5.14
C SER A 302 0.25 -24.47 -5.00
N TRP A 303 1.16 -24.80 -5.93
CA TRP A 303 2.55 -24.33 -5.95
C TRP A 303 2.69 -22.82 -6.21
N SER A 304 1.71 -22.21 -6.91
CA SER A 304 1.69 -20.78 -7.21
C SER A 304 1.46 -19.94 -5.95
N SER A 305 0.44 -20.26 -5.16
CA SER A 305 0.09 -19.51 -3.95
C SER A 305 1.16 -19.59 -2.87
N TYR A 306 1.87 -20.73 -2.78
CA TYR A 306 3.06 -20.85 -1.94
C TYR A 306 4.18 -19.91 -2.38
N ARG A 307 4.42 -19.82 -3.69
CA ARG A 307 5.50 -19.02 -4.26
C ARG A 307 5.30 -17.53 -3.95
N GLY A 308 4.09 -16.99 -4.15
CA GLY A 308 3.79 -15.59 -3.85
C GLY A 308 4.03 -15.25 -2.38
N MET A 309 3.52 -16.09 -1.46
CA MET A 309 3.72 -15.93 -0.01
C MET A 309 5.20 -16.01 0.38
N HIS A 310 5.95 -16.96 -0.19
CA HIS A 310 7.38 -17.12 0.06
C HIS A 310 8.18 -15.91 -0.44
N HIS A 311 7.89 -15.42 -1.64
CA HIS A 311 8.57 -14.23 -2.18
C HIS A 311 8.28 -12.99 -1.35
N CYS A 312 7.02 -12.78 -0.90
CA CYS A 312 6.71 -11.69 0.03
C CYS A 312 7.56 -11.77 1.30
N LEU A 313 7.71 -12.95 1.90
CA LEU A 313 8.54 -13.14 3.09
C LEU A 313 10.02 -12.82 2.83
N ILE A 314 10.57 -13.27 1.69
CA ILE A 314 11.95 -12.96 1.32
C ILE A 314 12.16 -11.45 1.19
N VAL A 315 11.27 -10.76 0.48
CA VAL A 315 11.36 -9.29 0.30
C VAL A 315 11.20 -8.59 1.64
N LEU A 316 10.30 -9.07 2.50
CA LEU A 316 10.11 -8.55 3.86
C LEU A 316 11.41 -8.67 4.69
N ASN A 317 12.10 -9.80 4.60
CA ASN A 317 13.36 -10.03 5.32
C ASN A 317 14.49 -9.12 4.81
N PHE A 318 14.62 -8.94 3.49
CA PHE A 318 15.57 -7.96 2.95
C PHE A 318 15.21 -6.52 3.31
N SER A 319 13.92 -6.19 3.35
CA SER A 319 13.46 -4.88 3.81
C SER A 319 13.81 -4.64 5.28
N ALA A 320 13.73 -5.67 6.13
CA ALA A 320 14.16 -5.57 7.53
C ALA A 320 15.66 -5.30 7.66
N LEU A 321 16.49 -5.95 6.84
CA LEU A 321 17.93 -5.65 6.79
C LEU A 321 18.19 -4.20 6.35
N ALA A 322 17.46 -3.73 5.34
CA ALA A 322 17.54 -2.35 4.89
C ALA A 322 17.13 -1.34 5.99
N LEU A 323 16.11 -1.65 6.79
CA LEU A 323 15.72 -0.83 7.95
C LEU A 323 16.83 -0.75 9.00
N VAL A 324 17.50 -1.88 9.29
CA VAL A 324 18.65 -1.90 10.21
C VAL A 324 19.80 -1.06 9.65
N ALA A 325 20.12 -1.22 8.37
CA ALA A 325 21.20 -0.48 7.72
C ALA A 325 20.95 1.05 7.67
N THR A 326 19.68 1.47 7.69
CA THR A 326 19.29 2.88 7.53
C THR A 326 18.72 3.49 8.81
N TYR A 327 18.90 2.84 9.95
CA TYR A 327 18.34 3.26 11.24
C TYR A 327 18.68 4.71 11.60
N ASP A 328 19.90 5.15 11.34
CA ASP A 328 20.37 6.51 11.63
C ASP A 328 19.93 7.56 10.57
N LEU A 329 19.30 7.12 9.48
CA LEU A 329 18.81 7.98 8.39
C LEU A 329 17.29 8.06 8.45
N ALA A 330 16.72 8.81 9.39
CA ALA A 330 15.30 8.81 9.74
C ALA A 330 14.36 8.89 8.51
N LYS A 331 14.65 9.78 7.55
CA LYS A 331 13.82 9.94 6.33
C LYS A 331 13.92 8.75 5.38
N VAL A 332 15.11 8.16 5.22
CA VAL A 332 15.30 6.95 4.39
C VAL A 332 14.64 5.75 5.07
N PHE A 333 14.81 5.63 6.39
CA PHE A 333 14.16 4.63 7.22
C PHE A 333 12.64 4.66 7.07
N GLU A 334 12.02 5.83 7.20
CA GLU A 334 10.56 6.01 7.04
C GLU A 334 10.08 5.50 5.67
N ARG A 335 10.77 5.89 4.60
CA ARG A 335 10.43 5.46 3.23
C ARG A 335 10.59 3.95 3.05
N ILE A 336 11.62 3.33 3.62
CA ILE A 336 11.79 1.85 3.59
C ILE A 336 10.74 1.16 4.46
N TYR A 337 10.39 1.74 5.61
CA TYR A 337 9.44 1.19 6.56
C TYR A 337 8.05 1.03 5.93
N ILE A 338 7.63 2.04 5.16
CA ILE A 338 6.37 1.97 4.40
C ILE A 338 6.36 0.76 3.44
N TYR A 339 7.46 0.49 2.72
CA TYR A 339 7.55 -0.70 1.86
C TYR A 339 7.49 -1.99 2.69
N PHE A 340 8.33 -2.09 3.74
CA PHE A 340 8.34 -3.23 4.65
C PHE A 340 6.94 -3.53 5.18
N PHE A 341 6.23 -2.48 5.64
CA PHE A 341 4.93 -2.59 6.25
C PHE A 341 3.85 -3.04 5.26
N VAL A 342 3.78 -2.44 4.07
CA VAL A 342 2.79 -2.85 3.05
C VAL A 342 3.06 -4.27 2.55
N ILE A 343 4.33 -4.69 2.42
CA ILE A 343 4.68 -6.08 2.11
C ILE A 343 4.24 -7.01 3.23
N ALA A 344 4.41 -6.62 4.50
CA ALA A 344 3.97 -7.42 5.65
C ALA A 344 2.45 -7.60 5.66
N LEU A 345 1.68 -6.53 5.41
CA LEU A 345 0.22 -6.62 5.32
C LEU A 345 -0.23 -7.58 4.22
N MET A 346 0.42 -7.53 3.05
CA MET A 346 0.17 -8.47 1.97
C MET A 346 0.50 -9.91 2.38
N TYR A 347 1.68 -10.13 2.97
CA TYR A 347 2.12 -11.44 3.45
C TYR A 347 1.13 -12.04 4.46
N LEU A 348 0.69 -11.25 5.45
CA LEU A 348 -0.29 -11.68 6.46
C LEU A 348 -1.65 -12.00 5.81
N SER A 349 -2.07 -11.20 4.83
CA SER A 349 -3.31 -11.44 4.09
C SER A 349 -3.26 -12.74 3.30
N LEU A 350 -2.16 -12.99 2.58
CA LEU A 350 -1.91 -14.25 1.89
C LEU A 350 -1.84 -15.44 2.86
N CYS A 351 -1.22 -15.26 4.03
CA CYS A 351 -1.23 -16.28 5.07
C CYS A 351 -2.68 -16.65 5.44
N MET A 352 -3.52 -15.66 5.75
CA MET A 352 -4.89 -15.90 6.19
C MET A 352 -5.76 -16.64 5.19
N VAL A 353 -5.51 -16.50 3.88
CA VAL A 353 -6.19 -17.29 2.84
C VAL A 353 -6.01 -18.80 3.06
N HIS A 354 -4.84 -19.22 3.53
CA HIS A 354 -4.48 -20.64 3.68
C HIS A 354 -4.69 -21.19 5.10
N VAL A 355 -5.17 -20.39 6.05
CA VAL A 355 -5.64 -20.94 7.34
C VAL A 355 -6.86 -21.81 7.08
N ARG A 356 -6.90 -23.00 7.68
CA ARG A 356 -8.07 -23.89 7.61
C ARG A 356 -9.31 -23.13 8.09
N ARG A 357 -10.42 -23.31 7.36
CA ARG A 357 -11.71 -22.73 7.72
C ARG A 357 -12.19 -23.35 9.04
N GLY A 358 -12.85 -22.53 9.87
CA GLY A 358 -13.33 -22.95 11.17
C GLY A 358 -13.25 -21.85 12.23
N PRO A 359 -13.57 -22.18 13.49
CA PRO A 359 -13.74 -21.19 14.56
C PRO A 359 -12.46 -20.42 14.87
N THR A 360 -11.30 -21.08 14.81
CA THR A 360 -10.00 -20.41 15.03
C THR A 360 -9.73 -19.33 13.99
N LYS A 361 -10.04 -19.61 12.71
CA LYS A 361 -9.88 -18.61 11.64
C LYS A 361 -10.86 -17.46 11.83
N ALA A 362 -12.12 -17.76 12.17
CA ALA A 362 -13.13 -16.75 12.47
C ALA A 362 -12.70 -15.85 13.63
N LEU A 363 -12.17 -16.41 14.72
CA LEU A 363 -11.66 -15.65 15.85
C LEU A 363 -10.50 -14.73 15.45
N ILE A 364 -9.52 -15.24 14.70
CA ILE A 364 -8.39 -14.43 14.22
C ILE A 364 -8.90 -13.28 13.33
N VAL A 365 -9.80 -13.58 12.38
CA VAL A 365 -10.39 -12.56 11.51
C VAL A 365 -11.16 -11.54 12.32
N LEU A 366 -11.95 -11.95 13.32
CA LEU A 366 -12.71 -11.04 14.19
C LEU A 366 -11.79 -10.10 14.97
N VAL A 367 -10.68 -10.60 15.50
CA VAL A 367 -9.66 -9.75 16.15
C VAL A 367 -9.06 -8.76 15.15
N VAL A 368 -8.76 -9.21 13.93
CA VAL A 368 -8.24 -8.33 12.86
C VAL A 368 -9.27 -7.29 12.43
N LEU A 369 -10.56 -7.63 12.39
CA LEU A 369 -11.63 -6.68 12.08
C LEU A 369 -11.81 -5.66 13.21
N ALA A 370 -11.75 -6.08 14.46
CA ALA A 370 -11.78 -5.16 15.61
C ALA A 370 -10.60 -4.18 15.58
N TYR A 371 -9.38 -4.69 15.32
CA TYR A 371 -8.22 -3.85 15.06
C TYR A 371 -8.43 -2.95 13.83
N GLY A 372 -9.07 -3.48 12.79
CA GLY A 372 -9.44 -2.76 11.58
C GLY A 372 -10.24 -1.51 11.87
N ILE A 373 -11.35 -1.68 12.60
CA ILE A 373 -12.29 -0.62 12.99
C ILE A 373 -11.59 0.43 13.87
N TYR A 374 -10.88 -0.04 14.91
CA TYR A 374 -10.13 0.84 15.81
C TYR A 374 -9.06 1.63 15.07
N GLY A 375 -8.22 0.94 14.30
CA GLY A 375 -7.12 1.52 13.55
C GLY A 375 -7.60 2.53 12.52
N PHE A 376 -8.68 2.21 11.80
CA PHE A 376 -9.28 3.14 10.84
C PHE A 376 -9.77 4.42 11.54
N THR A 377 -10.60 4.28 12.58
CA THR A 377 -11.19 5.41 13.31
C THR A 377 -10.10 6.31 13.89
N LYS A 378 -9.09 5.69 14.53
CA LYS A 378 -7.93 6.39 15.07
C LYS A 378 -7.18 7.14 13.98
N ASN A 379 -6.82 6.47 12.89
CA ASN A 379 -6.02 7.09 11.83
C ASN A 379 -6.77 8.21 11.11
N LEU A 380 -8.08 8.07 10.90
CA LEU A 380 -8.87 9.13 10.31
C LEU A 380 -8.91 10.36 11.22
N SER A 381 -9.08 10.17 12.53
CA SER A 381 -9.15 11.28 13.49
C SER A 381 -7.86 12.10 13.63
N ILE A 382 -6.70 11.52 13.31
CA ILE A 382 -5.38 12.18 13.41
C ILE A 382 -4.88 12.75 12.08
N GLN A 383 -5.61 12.56 10.98
CA GLN A 383 -5.20 13.01 9.65
C GLN A 383 -5.97 14.26 9.25
N ALA A 384 -5.70 15.37 9.96
CA ALA A 384 -6.38 16.66 9.81
C ALA A 384 -6.23 17.31 8.42
N LEU A 385 -5.39 16.76 7.53
CA LEU A 385 -5.20 17.29 6.18
C LEU A 385 -6.10 16.62 5.14
N LEU A 386 -6.70 15.47 5.43
CA LEU A 386 -7.49 14.71 4.46
C LEU A 386 -8.84 15.39 4.19
N TYR A 387 -9.38 15.18 2.99
CA TYR A 387 -10.70 15.69 2.56
C TYR A 387 -10.93 17.16 2.93
N ALA A 388 -10.11 18.07 2.38
CA ALA A 388 -10.17 19.51 2.64
C ALA A 388 -10.07 19.91 4.14
N GLY A 389 -9.57 19.01 4.99
CA GLY A 389 -9.46 19.22 6.43
C GLY A 389 -10.68 18.80 7.23
N ASP A 390 -11.68 18.18 6.60
CA ASP A 390 -12.89 17.69 7.25
C ASP A 390 -13.08 16.17 7.08
N PRO A 391 -12.27 15.35 7.77
CA PRO A 391 -12.39 13.89 7.69
C PRO A 391 -13.73 13.36 8.23
N ILE A 392 -14.47 14.14 9.03
CA ILE A 392 -15.78 13.74 9.55
C ILE A 392 -16.86 13.97 8.49
N ALA A 393 -16.83 15.11 7.78
CA ALA A 393 -17.71 15.32 6.64
C ALA A 393 -17.52 14.24 5.58
N PHE A 394 -16.28 13.78 5.33
CA PHE A 394 -16.04 12.67 4.41
C PHE A 394 -16.85 11.39 4.75
N LEU A 395 -17.01 11.06 6.03
CA LEU A 395 -17.74 9.85 6.43
C LEU A 395 -19.24 9.93 6.15
N THR A 396 -19.77 11.16 6.04
CA THR A 396 -21.21 11.45 5.92
C THR A 396 -21.60 12.03 4.57
N ALA A 397 -20.62 12.47 3.76
CA ALA A 397 -20.83 13.02 2.44
C ALA A 397 -21.40 11.97 1.48
N SER A 398 -22.36 12.40 0.66
CA SER A 398 -22.86 11.60 -0.45
C SER A 398 -21.80 11.46 -1.54
N LEU A 399 -21.97 10.47 -2.42
CA LEU A 399 -21.04 10.27 -3.54
C LEU A 399 -20.99 11.50 -4.47
N PHE A 400 -22.10 12.22 -4.61
CA PHE A 400 -22.15 13.43 -5.42
C PHE A 400 -21.33 14.57 -4.79
N GLU A 401 -21.50 14.81 -3.49
CA GLU A 401 -20.72 15.82 -2.75
C GLU A 401 -19.22 15.50 -2.74
N MET A 402 -18.84 14.22 -2.64
CA MET A 402 -17.45 13.80 -2.75
C MET A 402 -16.82 14.17 -4.10
N TYR A 403 -17.60 14.13 -5.18
CA TYR A 403 -17.11 14.32 -6.55
C TYR A 403 -17.39 15.70 -7.14
N SER A 404 -18.24 16.52 -6.53
CA SER A 404 -18.55 17.89 -7.02
C SER A 404 -17.33 18.81 -7.04
N HIS A 405 -16.27 18.48 -6.31
CA HIS A 405 -15.00 19.22 -6.34
C HIS A 405 -14.15 18.96 -7.59
N PHE A 406 -14.49 17.96 -8.41
CA PHE A 406 -13.75 17.57 -9.61
C PHE A 406 -14.53 17.77 -10.91
N MET A 407 -15.80 18.16 -10.82
CA MET A 407 -16.67 18.52 -11.95
C MET A 407 -16.69 20.03 -12.11
#